data_AF-A0A7C3L484-F1
#
_entry.id   AF-A0A7C3L484-F1
#
_cell.length_a   1.000
_cell.length_b   1.000
_cell.length_c   1.000
_cell.angle_alpha   90.00
_cell.angle_beta   90.00
_cell.angle_gamma   90.00
#
_symmetry.space_group_name_H-M   'P 1'
#
loop_
_entity.id
_entity.type
_entity.pdbx_description
1 polymer ?
#
loop_
_entity_poly.entity_id
_entity_poly.type
_entity_poly.pdbx_seq_one_letter_code
_entity_poly.pdbx_strand_id
1 'polypeptide(L)'
;MLIRSGKVQFLFWTAFAAVVLYLWIVAIGLQTFVLPDEKPMHLPQDVVLLMFVLYGLLAVALLAGTIISAMIDSAFYRKFFGAFMILALATVIVAKSLFG
;
A
#
# COMPACT_ATOMS: atom_id res chain seq x y z
N MET A 1 -3.65 22.32 -21.58
CA MET A 1 -4.84 21.48 -21.32
C MET A 1 -4.48 20.05 -21.74
N LEU A 2 -3.91 19.23 -20.85
CA LEU A 2 -3.46 17.88 -21.21
C LEU A 2 -4.69 16.97 -21.22
N ILE A 3 -5.21 16.65 -22.41
CA ILE A 3 -6.16 15.55 -22.59
C ILE A 3 -5.37 14.26 -22.35
N ARG A 4 -5.19 13.88 -21.07
CA ARG A 4 -4.65 12.57 -20.72
C ARG A 4 -5.78 11.56 -20.92
N SER A 5 -5.52 10.55 -21.75
CA SER A 5 -6.37 9.36 -21.88
C SER A 5 -6.86 8.90 -20.50
N GLY A 6 -8.15 8.59 -20.36
CA GLY A 6 -8.76 8.17 -19.09
C GLY A 6 -8.01 7.01 -18.42
N LYS A 7 -7.31 6.17 -19.21
CA LYS A 7 -6.43 5.10 -18.71
C LYS A 7 -5.24 5.64 -17.91
N VAL A 8 -4.62 6.73 -18.36
CA VAL A 8 -3.48 7.37 -17.68
C VAL A 8 -3.95 8.11 -16.43
N GLN A 9 -5.14 8.72 -16.47
CA GLN A 9 -5.76 9.32 -15.28
C GLN A 9 -6.08 8.25 -14.24
N PHE A 10 -6.65 7.11 -14.65
CA PHE A 10 -6.88 5.98 -13.76
C PHE A 10 -5.57 5.53 -13.10
N LEU A 11 -4.50 5.28 -13.87
CA LEU A 11 -3.22 4.85 -13.32
C LEU A 11 -2.62 5.87 -12.34
N PHE A 12 -2.76 7.16 -12.62
CA PHE A 12 -2.34 8.22 -11.70
C PHE A 12 -3.10 8.12 -10.37
N TRP A 13 -4.43 8.02 -10.42
CA TRP A 13 -5.26 7.93 -9.22
C TRP A 13 -5.03 6.63 -8.44
N THR A 14 -4.85 5.50 -9.13
CA THR A 14 -4.51 4.22 -8.50
C THR A 14 -3.13 4.28 -7.84
N ALA A 15 -2.14 4.89 -8.50
CA ALA A 15 -0.81 5.08 -7.92
C ALA A 15 -0.85 5.99 -6.70
N PHE A 16 -1.58 7.12 -6.80
CA PHE A 16 -1.78 8.04 -5.68
C PHE A 16 -2.47 7.35 -4.50
N ALA A 17 -3.57 6.63 -4.74
CA ALA A 17 -4.27 5.88 -3.71
C ALA A 17 -3.39 4.81 -3.06
N ALA A 18 -2.56 4.09 -3.83
CA ALA A 18 -1.62 3.12 -3.29
C ALA A 18 -0.58 3.77 -2.36
N VAL A 19 -0.07 4.95 -2.72
CA VAL A 19 0.85 5.72 -1.85
C VAL A 19 0.17 6.15 -0.57
N VAL A 20 -1.04 6.71 -0.64
CA VAL A 20 -1.80 7.13 0.54
C VAL A 20 -2.12 5.95 1.45
N LEU A 21 -2.59 4.83 0.88
CA LEU A 21 -2.86 3.61 1.63
C LEU A 21 -1.59 3.09 2.33
N TYR A 22 -0.46 3.08 1.63
CA TYR A 22 0.81 2.63 2.22
C TYR A 22 1.27 3.54 3.36
N LEU A 23 1.23 4.86 3.17
CA LEU A 23 1.56 5.80 4.24
C LEU A 23 0.63 5.64 5.45
N TRP A 24 -0.65 5.36 5.22
CA TRP A 24 -1.61 5.13 6.30
C TRP A 24 -1.32 3.84 7.07
N ILE A 25 -0.99 2.75 6.36
CA ILE A 25 -0.55 1.49 6.98
C ILE A 25 0.68 1.73 7.85
N VAL A 26 1.68 2.44 7.33
CA VAL A 26 2.92 2.75 8.07
C VAL A 26 2.60 3.61 9.30
N ALA A 27 1.75 4.62 9.17
CA ALA A 27 1.35 5.49 10.28
C ALA A 27 0.65 4.70 11.40
N ILE A 28 -0.33 3.86 11.04
CA ILE A 28 -1.03 2.99 12.01
C ILE A 28 -0.05 2.03 12.67
N GLY A 29 0.82 1.37 11.90
CA GLY A 29 1.80 0.44 12.45
C GLY A 29 2.77 1.13 13.40
N LEU A 30 3.25 2.32 13.05
CA LEU A 30 4.16 3.11 13.89
C LEU A 30 3.47 3.55 15.19
N GLN A 31 2.27 4.14 15.11
CA GLN A 31 1.51 4.58 16.28
C GLN A 31 1.14 3.43 17.21
N THR A 32 0.81 2.27 16.65
CA THR A 32 0.31 1.15 17.46
C THR A 32 1.45 0.38 18.13
N PHE A 33 2.56 0.16 17.43
CA PHE A 33 3.57 -0.79 17.89
C PHE A 33 4.93 -0.17 18.25
N VAL A 34 5.27 1.00 17.71
CA VAL A 34 6.57 1.64 17.96
C VAL A 34 6.43 2.83 18.91
N LEU A 35 5.39 3.64 18.74
CA LEU A 35 5.11 4.85 19.51
C LEU A 35 3.70 4.84 20.13
N PRO A 36 3.34 3.81 20.92
CA PRO A 36 2.03 3.79 21.56
C PRO A 36 1.95 4.83 22.68
N ASP A 37 0.86 5.61 22.71
CA ASP A 37 0.55 6.53 23.81
C ASP A 37 0.33 5.76 25.13
N GLU A 38 -0.27 4.58 25.04
CA GLU A 38 -0.39 3.59 26.13
C GLU A 38 0.05 2.23 25.63
N LYS A 39 0.99 1.56 26.33
CA LYS A 39 1.46 0.23 25.93
C LYS A 39 0.29 -0.75 25.89
N PRO A 40 -0.06 -1.33 24.73
CA PRO A 40 -1.17 -2.26 24.65
C PRO A 40 -0.84 -3.53 25.47
N MET A 41 -1.63 -3.80 26.53
CA MET A 41 -1.51 -5.01 27.34
C MET A 41 -1.94 -6.29 26.58
N HIS A 42 -2.73 -6.12 25.51
CA HIS A 42 -3.16 -7.16 24.59
C HIS A 42 -3.00 -6.69 23.15
N LEU A 43 -2.82 -7.62 22.22
CA LEU A 43 -2.79 -7.33 20.79
C LEU A 43 -4.13 -6.66 20.38
N PRO A 44 -4.12 -5.39 19.91
CA PRO A 44 -5.35 -4.67 19.61
C PRO A 44 -6.00 -5.24 18.33
N GLN A 45 -6.98 -6.13 18.52
CA GLN A 45 -7.62 -6.87 17.43
C GLN A 45 -8.24 -5.96 16.37
N ASP A 46 -8.84 -4.84 16.78
CA ASP A 46 -9.44 -3.87 15.86
C ASP A 46 -8.39 -3.24 14.93
N VAL A 47 -7.19 -2.97 15.45
CA VAL A 47 -6.09 -2.44 14.64
C VAL A 47 -5.55 -3.50 13.69
N VAL A 48 -5.43 -4.76 14.13
CA VAL A 48 -5.01 -5.87 13.26
C VAL A 48 -6.00 -6.06 12.12
N LEU A 49 -7.31 -6.03 12.40
CA LEU A 49 -8.36 -6.11 11.39
C LEU A 49 -8.27 -4.94 10.41
N LEU A 50 -8.09 -3.71 10.91
CA LEU A 50 -7.91 -2.52 10.08
C LEU A 50 -6.67 -2.66 9.17
N MET A 51 -5.53 -3.08 9.72
CA MET A 51 -4.32 -3.31 8.93
C MET A 51 -4.52 -4.37 7.85
N PHE A 52 -5.22 -5.46 8.18
CA PHE A 52 -5.55 -6.51 7.21
C PHE A 52 -6.39 -5.96 6.05
N VAL A 53 -7.42 -5.16 6.35
CA VAL A 53 -8.25 -4.49 5.33
C VAL A 53 -7.42 -3.53 4.48
N LEU A 54 -6.58 -2.70 5.10
CA LEU A 54 -5.74 -1.73 4.39
C LEU A 54 -4.71 -2.42 3.47
N TYR A 55 -4.05 -3.48 3.93
CA TYR A 55 -3.16 -4.28 3.09
C TYR A 55 -3.91 -4.97 1.95
N GLY A 56 -5.14 -5.45 2.19
CA GLY A 56 -6.01 -5.99 1.14
C GLY A 56 -6.35 -4.95 0.07
N LEU A 57 -6.73 -3.74 0.47
CA LEU A 57 -6.99 -2.62 -0.45
C LEU A 57 -5.74 -2.21 -1.22
N LEU A 58 -4.59 -2.16 -0.55
CA LEU A 58 -3.30 -1.88 -1.19
C LEU A 58 -2.97 -2.95 -2.23
N ALA A 59 -3.14 -4.23 -1.92
CA ALA A 59 -2.90 -5.33 -2.85
C ALA A 59 -3.79 -5.20 -4.10
N VAL A 60 -5.09 -4.92 -3.93
CA VAL A 60 -6.01 -4.69 -5.06
C VAL A 60 -5.57 -3.50 -5.90
N ALA A 61 -5.19 -2.37 -5.29
CA ALA A 61 -4.71 -1.19 -6.00
C ALA A 61 -3.44 -1.48 -6.81
N LEU A 62 -2.47 -2.18 -6.22
CA LEU A 62 -1.22 -2.54 -6.87
C LEU A 62 -1.43 -3.53 -8.01
N LEU A 63 -2.28 -4.54 -7.83
CA LEU A 63 -2.61 -5.50 -8.88
C LEU A 63 -3.35 -4.82 -10.05
N ALA A 64 -4.37 -4.01 -9.75
CA ALA A 64 -5.11 -3.26 -10.78
C ALA A 64 -4.18 -2.31 -11.57
N GLY A 65 -3.31 -1.58 -10.86
CA GLY A 65 -2.30 -0.70 -11.47
C GLY A 65 -1.29 -1.46 -12.34
N THR A 66 -0.82 -2.62 -11.87
CA THR A 66 0.09 -3.50 -12.62
C THR A 66 -0.57 -4.02 -13.90
N ILE A 67 -1.80 -4.54 -13.81
CA ILE A 67 -2.55 -5.06 -14.96
C ILE A 67 -2.79 -3.95 -16.00
N ILE A 68 -3.29 -2.79 -15.57
CA ILE A 68 -3.63 -1.72 -16.53
C ILE A 68 -2.36 -1.12 -17.14
N SER A 69 -1.28 -0.95 -16.35
CA SER A 69 0.01 -0.51 -16.90
C SER A 69 0.63 -1.54 -17.84
N ALA A 70 0.37 -2.84 -17.64
CA ALA A 70 0.66 -3.90 -18.60
C ALA A 70 -0.15 -3.73 -19.89
N MET A 71 -1.47 -3.54 -19.80
CA MET A 71 -2.34 -3.41 -20.97
C MET A 71 -2.05 -2.20 -21.84
N ILE A 72 -1.61 -1.07 -21.26
CA ILE A 72 -1.31 0.16 -22.02
C ILE A 72 0.18 0.33 -22.35
N ASP A 73 0.99 -0.69 -22.08
CA ASP A 73 2.44 -0.70 -22.29
C ASP A 73 3.19 0.49 -21.68
N SER A 74 2.74 0.96 -20.50
CA SER A 74 3.38 2.08 -19.82
C SER A 74 4.56 1.60 -18.99
N ALA A 75 5.77 1.77 -19.52
CA ALA A 75 7.02 1.43 -18.83
C ALA A 75 7.18 2.14 -17.47
N PHE A 76 6.72 3.40 -17.36
CA PHE A 76 6.77 4.15 -16.10
C PHE A 76 5.91 3.49 -15.02
N TYR A 77 4.62 3.27 -15.30
CA TYR A 77 3.72 2.70 -14.30
C TYR A 77 4.01 1.23 -14.00
N ARG A 78 4.46 0.43 -14.97
CA ARG A 78 4.92 -0.95 -14.71
C ARG A 78 6.05 -0.98 -13.68
N LYS A 79 7.06 -0.12 -13.85
CA LYS A 79 8.17 0.00 -12.90
C LYS A 79 7.69 0.52 -11.54
N PHE A 80 6.81 1.52 -11.54
CA PHE A 80 6.25 2.07 -10.30
C PHE A 80 5.51 1.00 -9.49
N PHE A 81 4.51 0.35 -10.07
CA PHE A 81 3.70 -0.65 -9.37
C PHE A 81 4.53 -1.89 -8.99
N GLY A 82 5.48 -2.31 -9.82
CA GLY A 82 6.40 -3.40 -9.49
C GLY A 82 7.30 -3.07 -8.29
N ALA A 83 7.93 -1.88 -8.28
CA ALA A 83 8.73 -1.43 -7.15
C ALA A 83 7.88 -1.29 -5.88
N PHE A 84 6.66 -0.77 -6.01
CA PHE A 84 5.75 -0.59 -4.88
C PHE A 84 5.26 -1.94 -4.30
N MET A 85 5.09 -2.95 -5.14
CA MET A 85 4.77 -4.31 -4.70
C MET A 85 5.91 -4.92 -3.88
N ILE A 86 7.16 -4.76 -4.34
CA ILE A 86 8.34 -5.21 -3.59
C ILE A 86 8.43 -4.46 -2.25
N LEU A 87 8.21 -3.15 -2.26
CA LEU A 87 8.25 -2.31 -1.07
C LEU A 87 7.19 -2.72 -0.05
N ALA A 88 5.94 -2.92 -0.48
CA ALA A 88 4.87 -3.39 0.39
C ALA A 88 5.19 -4.78 1.00
N LEU A 89 5.73 -5.70 0.20
CA LEU A 89 6.14 -7.02 0.67
C LEU A 89 7.28 -6.92 1.69
N ALA A 90 8.30 -6.10 1.41
CA ALA A 90 9.42 -5.87 2.31
C ALA A 90 8.95 -5.34 3.67
N THR A 91 7.99 -4.42 3.67
CA THR A 91 7.40 -3.87 4.89
C THR A 91 6.69 -4.96 5.71
N VAL A 92 5.95 -5.87 5.07
CA VAL A 92 5.32 -7.00 5.77
C VAL A 92 6.36 -7.95 6.37
N ILE A 93 7.44 -8.25 5.64
CA ILE A 93 8.52 -9.12 6.12
C ILE A 93 9.22 -8.49 7.32
N VAL A 94 9.55 -7.20 7.25
CA VAL A 94 10.18 -6.46 8.35
C VAL A 94 9.25 -6.37 9.56
N ALA A 95 7.96 -6.09 9.33
CA ALA A 95 6.98 -6.10 10.42
C ALA A 95 6.93 -7.47 11.09
N LYS A 96 6.85 -8.56 10.31
CA LYS A 96 6.87 -9.92 10.85
C LYS A 96 8.14 -10.18 11.68
N SER A 97 9.32 -9.81 11.19
CA SER A 97 10.57 -10.03 11.93
C SER A 97 10.65 -9.24 13.24
N LEU A 98 9.90 -8.15 13.38
CA LEU A 98 9.80 -7.39 14.63
C LEU A 98 8.87 -8.05 15.67
N PHE A 99 7.90 -8.87 15.24
CA PHE A 99 6.92 -9.51 16.14
C PHE A 99 7.12 -11.02 16.36
N GLY A 100 8.04 -11.68 15.63
CA GLY A 100 8.36 -13.12 15.77
C GLY A 100 7.74 -13.98 14.69
#